data_AF-A0A2E3U3Q9-F1
#
_entry.id   AF-A0A2E3U3Q9-F1
#
_cell.length_a   1.000
_cell.length_b   1.000
_cell.length_c   1.000
_cell.angle_alpha   90.00
_cell.angle_beta   90.00
_cell.angle_gamma   90.00
#
_symmetry.space_group_name_H-M   'P 1'
#
loop_
_entity.id
_entity.type
_entity.pdbx_description
1 polymer ?
#
loop_
_entity_poly.entity_id
_entity_poly.type
_entity_poly.pdbx_seq_one_letter_code
_entity_poly.pdbx_strand_id
1 'polypeptide(L)'
;MEEKKTGKERTQPATRNENWSDERIQGFLALEPPEGVPADYHILTKAYRGMLPEHFSRFVPFFVAAGHDINVTLADGSTFLDHVARHRAAAPYADVLKAAGARGGKTA
;
A
#
# COMPACT_ATOMS: atom_id res chain seq x y z
N MET A 1 12.79 1.74 -27.18
CA MET A 1 11.73 1.06 -26.41
C MET A 1 12.26 0.95 -25.00
N GLU A 2 11.77 1.77 -24.08
CA GLU A 2 12.34 1.94 -22.74
C GLU A 2 12.26 0.64 -21.93
N GLU A 3 13.41 0.00 -21.77
CA GLU A 3 13.66 -1.11 -20.88
C GLU A 3 13.64 -0.62 -19.43
N LYS A 4 12.46 -0.59 -18.78
CA LYS A 4 12.39 -0.34 -17.32
C LYS A 4 12.57 -1.66 -16.58
N LYS A 5 13.84 -1.99 -16.36
CA LYS A 5 14.33 -2.99 -15.40
C LYS A 5 13.65 -2.78 -14.04
N THR A 6 12.60 -3.54 -13.75
CA THR A 6 11.99 -3.56 -12.42
C THR A 6 12.91 -4.32 -11.47
N GLY A 7 13.39 -3.61 -10.46
CA GLY A 7 14.49 -4.00 -9.57
C GLY A 7 14.26 -5.34 -8.88
N LYS A 8 14.84 -6.40 -9.44
CA LYS A 8 15.58 -7.35 -8.63
C LYS A 8 16.83 -6.61 -8.13
N GLU A 9 17.15 -6.76 -6.86
CA GLU A 9 18.37 -6.25 -6.22
C GLU A 9 18.34 -4.76 -5.82
N ARG A 10 17.74 -4.50 -4.65
CA ARG A 10 18.41 -3.64 -3.67
C ARG A 10 18.79 -4.51 -2.48
N THR A 11 19.92 -5.18 -2.61
CA THR A 11 20.75 -5.54 -1.48
C THR A 11 21.13 -4.22 -0.80
N GLN A 12 20.39 -3.82 0.22
CA GLN A 12 20.90 -2.86 1.19
C GLN A 12 21.29 -3.70 2.40
N PRO A 13 22.55 -3.63 2.85
CA PRO A 13 23.00 -4.39 4.01
C PRO A 13 22.13 -4.00 5.20
N ALA A 14 21.84 -4.98 6.06
CA ALA A 14 21.03 -4.80 7.25
C ALA A 14 21.56 -3.67 8.14
N THR A 15 21.02 -2.45 8.01
CA THR A 15 20.96 -1.51 9.13
C THR A 15 19.75 -1.89 9.95
N ARG A 16 19.97 -2.87 10.81
CA ARG A 16 19.19 -3.15 12.01
C ARG A 16 18.97 -1.82 12.76
N ASN A 17 17.71 -1.49 13.06
CA ASN A 17 17.29 -0.38 13.95
C ASN A 17 17.30 1.04 13.35
N GLU A 18 16.62 1.28 12.23
CA GLU A 18 16.08 2.61 11.95
C GLU A 18 14.57 2.56 12.20
N ASN A 19 14.18 3.07 13.37
CA ASN A 19 12.85 3.03 13.95
C ASN A 19 11.80 3.70 13.05
N TRP A 20 11.12 2.92 12.20
CA TRP A 20 9.77 3.29 11.73
C TRP A 20 8.82 3.07 12.90
N SER A 21 8.75 4.08 13.79
CA SER A 21 7.74 4.12 14.84
C SER A 21 6.36 3.97 14.24
N ASP A 22 5.47 3.32 14.98
CA ASP A 22 4.05 3.25 14.67
C ASP A 22 3.47 4.68 14.47
N GLU A 23 3.96 5.67 15.23
CA GLU A 23 3.62 7.10 15.03
C GLU A 23 3.91 7.61 13.61
N ARG A 24 5.07 7.26 13.04
CA ARG A 24 5.42 7.66 11.67
C ARG A 24 4.55 6.93 10.64
N ILE A 25 4.22 5.68 10.92
CA ILE A 25 3.33 4.87 10.09
C ILE A 25 1.92 5.48 10.09
N GLN A 26 1.40 5.85 11.27
CA GLN A 26 0.12 6.52 11.44
C GLN A 26 0.10 7.92 10.82
N GLY A 27 1.24 8.61 10.75
CA GLY A 27 1.36 9.90 10.08
C GLY A 27 0.95 9.87 8.59
N PHE A 28 1.00 8.71 7.93
CA PHE A 28 0.50 8.57 6.55
C PHE A 28 -1.03 8.69 6.46
N LEU A 29 -1.76 8.41 7.53
CA LEU A 29 -3.22 8.53 7.57
C LEU A 29 -3.68 10.00 7.45
N ALA A 30 -2.81 10.94 7.85
CA ALA A 30 -3.06 12.37 7.76
C ALA A 30 -2.70 12.97 6.39
N LEU A 31 -2.39 12.15 5.38
CA LEU A 31 -2.04 12.65 4.04
C LEU A 31 -3.27 13.16 3.30
N GLU A 32 -3.17 14.38 2.80
CA GLU A 32 -4.21 14.97 1.96
C GLU A 32 -4.18 14.40 0.54
N PRO A 33 -5.29 13.86 0.03
CA PRO A 33 -5.36 13.40 -1.35
C PRO A 33 -5.36 14.57 -2.33
N PRO A 34 -4.83 14.36 -3.56
CA PRO A 34 -5.03 15.29 -4.66
C PRO A 34 -6.49 15.26 -5.15
N GLU A 35 -6.89 16.31 -5.87
CA GLU A 35 -8.23 16.41 -6.47
C GLU A 35 -8.54 15.20 -7.37
N GLY A 36 -9.72 14.60 -7.17
CA GLY A 36 -10.18 13.45 -7.94
C GLY A 36 -9.66 12.08 -7.48
N VAL A 37 -8.89 12.01 -6.39
CA VAL A 37 -8.45 10.73 -5.79
C VAL A 37 -9.04 10.56 -4.39
N PRO A 38 -9.61 9.39 -4.05
CA PRO A 38 -10.04 9.10 -2.69
C PRO A 38 -8.88 9.20 -1.69
N ALA A 39 -9.12 9.79 -0.51
CA ALA A 39 -8.14 9.89 0.58
C ALA A 39 -7.48 8.53 0.88
N ASP A 40 -8.33 7.53 1.11
CA ASP A 40 -7.96 6.15 1.41
C ASP A 40 -7.02 5.55 0.35
N TYR A 41 -7.33 5.77 -0.93
CA TYR A 41 -6.52 5.25 -2.04
C TYR A 41 -5.16 5.98 -2.12
N HIS A 42 -5.15 7.30 -1.89
CA HIS A 42 -3.93 8.08 -1.86
C HIS A 42 -2.98 7.61 -0.75
N ILE A 43 -3.53 7.45 0.46
CA ILE A 43 -2.81 6.99 1.64
C ILE A 43 -2.21 5.60 1.39
N LEU A 44 -3.00 4.64 0.91
CA LEU A 44 -2.52 3.28 0.58
C LEU A 44 -1.42 3.30 -0.46
N THR A 45 -1.56 4.14 -1.50
CA THR A 45 -0.54 4.30 -2.54
C THR A 45 0.78 4.85 -1.98
N LYS A 46 0.70 5.83 -1.07
CA LYS A 46 1.87 6.43 -0.44
C LYS A 46 2.56 5.46 0.51
N ALA A 47 1.79 4.70 1.31
CA ALA A 47 2.30 3.65 2.18
C ALA A 47 3.00 2.56 1.36
N TYR A 48 2.35 2.04 0.31
CA TYR A 48 2.92 1.02 -0.58
C TYR A 48 4.23 1.46 -1.24
N ARG A 49 4.34 2.72 -1.67
CA ARG A 49 5.55 3.25 -2.31
C ARG A 49 6.65 3.64 -1.32
N GLY A 50 6.30 3.91 -0.07
CA GLY A 50 7.20 4.41 0.96
C GLY A 50 7.68 3.37 1.97
N MET A 51 6.96 2.25 2.13
CA MET A 51 7.17 1.27 3.19
C MET A 51 7.53 -0.11 2.63
N LEU A 52 8.33 -0.87 3.38
CA LEU A 52 8.54 -2.31 3.16
C LEU A 52 7.26 -3.11 3.50
N PRO A 53 7.09 -4.33 2.97
CA PRO A 53 5.92 -5.15 3.26
C PRO A 53 5.71 -5.40 4.76
N GLU A 54 6.78 -5.55 5.52
CA GLU A 54 6.75 -5.77 6.98
C GLU A 54 6.12 -4.59 7.74
N HIS A 55 6.47 -3.35 7.36
CA HIS A 55 5.86 -2.14 7.93
C HIS A 55 4.44 -1.93 7.43
N PHE A 56 4.19 -2.23 6.15
CA PHE A 56 2.85 -2.17 5.57
C PHE A 56 1.88 -3.10 6.32
N SER A 57 2.33 -4.29 6.74
CA SER A 57 1.55 -5.19 7.59
C SER A 57 1.15 -4.59 8.94
N ARG A 58 1.92 -3.65 9.48
CA ARG A 58 1.55 -2.90 10.69
C ARG A 58 0.68 -1.68 10.36
N PHE A 59 0.89 -1.06 9.21
CA PHE A 59 0.10 0.08 8.73
C PHE A 59 -1.37 -0.26 8.52
N VAL A 60 -1.65 -1.39 7.85
CA VAL A 60 -3.01 -1.77 7.45
C VAL A 60 -4.01 -1.85 8.64
N PRO A 61 -3.68 -2.47 9.79
CA PRO A 61 -4.59 -2.44 10.93
C PRO A 61 -4.81 -1.02 11.50
N PHE A 62 -3.80 -0.13 11.48
CA PHE A 62 -4.00 1.28 11.87
C PHE A 62 -4.93 2.01 10.90
N PHE A 63 -4.80 1.74 9.60
CA PHE A 63 -5.64 2.31 8.55
C PHE A 63 -7.11 1.92 8.73
N VAL A 64 -7.38 0.64 8.96
CA VAL A 64 -8.75 0.15 9.23
C VAL A 64 -9.26 0.68 10.58
N ALA A 65 -8.42 0.72 11.62
CA ALA A 65 -8.78 1.24 12.93
C ALA A 65 -9.10 2.75 12.92
N ALA A 66 -8.49 3.51 12.01
CA ALA A 66 -8.81 4.92 11.80
C ALA A 66 -10.10 5.14 10.98
N GLY A 67 -10.78 4.07 10.55
CA GLY A 67 -12.05 4.13 9.84
C GLY A 67 -11.92 4.29 8.32
N HIS A 68 -10.72 4.10 7.76
CA HIS A 68 -10.52 4.13 6.31
C HIS A 68 -10.96 2.84 5.63
N ASP A 69 -11.39 2.94 4.36
CA ASP A 69 -11.83 1.79 3.58
C ASP A 69 -10.66 1.14 2.82
N ILE A 70 -10.31 -0.09 3.20
CA ILE A 70 -9.27 -0.89 2.52
C ILE A 70 -9.72 -1.36 1.13
N ASN A 71 -11.04 -1.41 0.88
CA ASN A 71 -11.65 -1.75 -0.40
C ASN A 71 -11.97 -0.51 -1.24
N VAL A 72 -11.37 0.64 -0.93
CA VAL A 72 -11.55 1.87 -1.71
C VAL A 72 -11.36 1.63 -3.20
N THR A 73 -12.34 2.09 -3.98
CA THR A 73 -12.34 2.05 -5.44
C THR A 73 -12.00 3.41 -6.02
N LEU A 74 -11.23 3.43 -7.10
CA LEU A 74 -11.07 4.62 -7.93
C LEU A 74 -12.34 4.91 -8.75
N ALA A 75 -12.36 6.05 -9.42
CA ALA A 75 -13.44 6.43 -10.34
C ALA A 75 -13.67 5.41 -11.48
N ASP A 76 -12.66 4.62 -11.85
CA ASP A 76 -12.77 3.56 -12.83
C ASP A 76 -13.30 2.22 -12.26
N GLY A 77 -13.53 2.15 -10.95
CA GLY A 77 -14.00 0.95 -10.26
C GLY A 77 -12.90 -0.03 -9.81
N SER A 78 -11.65 0.16 -10.21
CA SER A 78 -10.54 -0.66 -9.70
C SER A 78 -10.26 -0.39 -8.22
N THR A 79 -10.01 -1.44 -7.43
CA THR A 79 -9.54 -1.29 -6.04
C THR A 79 -8.03 -1.19 -5.98
N PHE A 80 -7.53 -0.80 -4.80
CA PHE A 80 -6.10 -0.80 -4.52
C PHE A 80 -5.49 -2.19 -4.68
N LEU A 81 -6.20 -3.25 -4.28
CA LEU A 81 -5.72 -4.63 -4.42
C LEU A 81 -5.50 -5.01 -5.89
N ASP A 82 -6.38 -4.62 -6.81
CA ASP A 82 -6.21 -4.84 -8.25
C ASP A 82 -4.95 -4.15 -8.79
N HIS A 83 -4.67 -2.94 -8.32
CA HIS A 83 -3.46 -2.21 -8.71
C HIS A 83 -2.20 -2.97 -8.25
N VAL A 84 -2.15 -3.34 -6.97
CA VAL A 84 -1.01 -4.04 -6.37
C VAL A 84 -0.84 -5.43 -7.04
N ALA A 85 -1.94 -6.14 -7.31
CA ALA A 85 -1.91 -7.46 -7.94
C ALA A 85 -1.31 -7.47 -9.35
N ARG A 86 -1.35 -6.35 -10.09
CA ARG A 86 -0.70 -6.22 -11.42
C ARG A 86 0.84 -6.27 -11.34
N HIS A 87 1.42 -6.08 -10.16
CA HIS A 87 2.86 -5.98 -9.96
C HIS A 87 3.41 -7.26 -9.31
N ARG A 88 4.22 -8.05 -10.03
CA ARG A 88 4.83 -9.29 -9.49
C ARG A 88 5.63 -9.08 -8.20
N ALA A 89 6.30 -7.94 -8.06
CA ALA A 89 7.08 -7.60 -6.86
C ALA A 89 6.20 -7.20 -5.67
N ALA A 90 4.90 -7.00 -5.89
CA ALA A 90 3.97 -6.53 -4.89
C ALA A 90 3.13 -7.64 -4.24
N ALA A 91 3.43 -8.89 -4.58
CA ALA A 91 2.84 -10.08 -3.96
C ALA A 91 2.77 -10.02 -2.41
N PRO A 92 3.83 -9.63 -1.67
CA PRO A 92 3.75 -9.58 -0.21
C PRO A 92 2.81 -8.47 0.29
N TYR A 93 2.63 -7.37 -0.45
CA TYR A 93 1.66 -6.33 -0.09
C TYR A 93 0.23 -6.77 -0.36
N ALA A 94 0.00 -7.46 -1.48
CA ALA A 94 -1.30 -8.03 -1.80
C ALA A 94 -1.74 -9.06 -0.75
N ASP A 95 -0.81 -9.85 -0.22
CA ASP A 95 -1.09 -10.82 0.84
C ASP A 95 -1.54 -10.14 2.13
N VAL A 96 -0.83 -9.09 2.56
CA VAL A 96 -1.20 -8.26 3.72
C VAL A 96 -2.59 -7.63 3.53
N LEU A 97 -2.86 -7.06 2.36
CA LEU A 97 -4.18 -6.48 2.05
C LEU A 97 -5.29 -7.52 2.17
N LYS A 98 -5.09 -8.71 1.58
CA LYS A 98 -6.06 -9.81 1.66
C LYS A 98 -6.27 -10.29 3.09
N ALA A 99 -5.19 -10.40 3.88
CA ALA A 99 -5.26 -10.78 5.30
C ALA A 99 -6.09 -9.77 6.12
N ALA A 100 -6.06 -8.50 5.74
CA ALA A 100 -6.89 -7.45 6.33
C ALA A 100 -8.30 -7.33 5.73
N GLY A 101 -8.68 -8.22 4.81
CA GLY A 101 -10.02 -8.28 4.22
C GLY A 101 -10.20 -7.48 2.93
N ALA A 102 -9.12 -7.04 2.28
CA ALA A 102 -9.19 -6.41 0.97
C ALA A 102 -9.67 -7.41 -0.10
N ARG A 103 -10.50 -6.93 -1.01
CA ARG A 103 -11.10 -7.67 -2.11
C ARG A 103 -10.80 -6.96 -3.43
N GLY A 104 -10.64 -7.77 -4.48
CA GLY A 104 -10.45 -7.25 -5.83
C GLY A 104 -11.75 -6.61 -6.31
N GLY A 105 -11.66 -5.39 -6.83
CA GLY A 105 -12.74 -4.65 -7.48
C GLY A 105 -12.93 -5.08 -8.91
N LYS A 106 -13.12 -6.39 -9.16
CA LYS A 106 -13.77 -6.92 -10.37
C LYS A 106 -14.04 -8.42 -10.21
N THR A 107 -15.08 -8.77 -9.47
CA THR A 107 -15.81 -10.02 -9.74
C THR A 107 -17.03 -9.67 -10.58
N ALA A 108 -16.80 -9.48 -11.87
CA ALA A 108 -17.80 -9.56 -12.94
C ALA A 108 -17.10 -9.86 -14.27
#